data_AF-R4XGZ2-F1
#
_entry.id   AF-R4XGZ2-F1
#
_cell.length_a   1.000
_cell.length_b   1.000
_cell.length_c   1.000
_cell.angle_alpha   90.00
_cell.angle_beta   90.00
_cell.angle_gamma   90.00
#
_symmetry.space_group_name_H-M   'P 1'
#
loop_
_entity.id
_entity.type
_entity.pdbx_description
1 polymer ?
#
loop_
_entity_poly.entity_id
_entity_poly.type
_entity_poly.pdbx_seq_one_letter_code
_entity_poly.pdbx_strand_id
1 'polypeptide(L)'
;MFVLSVLSLFADTCGATTYAATSASPPVRARIQCNSNGMYWTQASGQNMHCNAPNISVADVFAMAPFNYGVSIKDRNRAYYVSSNSGNGGAAIIANRNTPDTWEGWLFNQTTDNSWVIRSYVAAKSGSTFLDQNYLSVQNDLTLQANAATLDTATTFNLVPALDVQSTGQPPPAQFVLQSKATNQYFSLSNAVLQGSTSSIYDAETFNSVLISNSSAGLVYAFSSASTNKYWSNEGAGANAVAASRDTADAWERFTVISLQDGSYALIANIDDDYVNLQSDGTLIANGADVVDTAIFYMRAPQVKPCASGDWPVSVTSFPNYTNIRQVSSQNYLTIDTTTGTVLANQPDVNQAAVFIMVQNSADNWSLRDNATDLYVCADNAGSSPLLINRPWHQLWEQFNITLLSSGNYGLRAYDNGKWVTLQANQQLLANETGNCLQTRSEFQFLPIPGLANATIPAEDSTKYPSYVSQGNPADDDVYSPEIMAAMAQNGMANTTSVSSMQRSTNSLSSYTTSSSSSTMRFTPSPTFIWTSSSLDAAVMTSTTSLSLLTPSDSLTLSYEADSTSI
;
A
#
# COMPACT_ATOMS: atom_id res chain seq x y z
N MET A 1 -10.03 -9.01 31.37
CA MET A 1 -10.14 -9.54 32.75
C MET A 1 -11.56 -10.03 33.10
N PHE A 2 -12.36 -10.48 32.12
CA PHE A 2 -13.74 -10.97 32.34
C PHE A 2 -14.07 -12.23 31.49
N VAL A 3 -13.08 -13.12 31.29
CA VAL A 3 -13.27 -14.44 30.64
C VAL A 3 -12.41 -15.51 31.33
N LEU A 4 -12.36 -15.52 32.67
CA LEU A 4 -11.49 -16.44 33.42
C LEU A 4 -12.18 -17.15 34.59
N SER A 5 -13.52 -17.25 34.59
CA SER A 5 -14.27 -17.76 35.75
C SER A 5 -15.28 -18.86 35.47
N VAL A 6 -15.19 -19.60 34.35
CA VAL A 6 -16.13 -20.73 34.10
C VAL A 6 -15.44 -22.06 33.73
N LEU A 7 -14.12 -22.13 33.63
CA LEU A 7 -13.40 -23.37 33.26
C LEU A 7 -12.71 -24.09 34.43
N SER A 8 -13.07 -23.78 35.68
CA SER A 8 -12.52 -24.43 36.87
C SER A 8 -13.62 -25.00 37.76
N LEU A 9 -14.31 -26.02 37.29
CA LEU A 9 -15.00 -27.02 38.12
C LEU A 9 -15.07 -28.31 37.29
N PHE A 10 -14.94 -29.47 37.96
CA PHE A 10 -14.82 -30.83 37.40
C PHE A 10 -13.39 -31.30 37.10
N ALA A 11 -12.53 -31.19 38.12
CA ALA A 11 -11.60 -32.29 38.40
C ALA A 11 -12.31 -33.33 39.28
N ASP A 12 -11.97 -34.60 39.05
CA ASP A 12 -12.23 -35.79 39.86
C ASP A 12 -13.63 -36.42 39.83
N THR A 13 -13.75 -37.49 39.03
CA THR A 13 -13.87 -38.87 39.55
C THR A 13 -14.02 -39.86 38.39
N CYS A 14 -12.92 -40.52 37.97
CA CYS A 14 -12.96 -41.89 37.47
C CYS A 14 -11.54 -42.44 37.38
N GLY A 15 -11.31 -43.56 38.08
CA GLY A 15 -10.02 -44.24 38.11
C GLY A 15 -9.72 -44.95 36.79
N ALA A 16 -8.69 -44.49 36.11
CA ALA A 16 -7.81 -45.27 35.24
C ALA A 16 -6.52 -44.44 35.10
N THR A 17 -5.38 -45.03 35.49
CA THR A 17 -3.99 -44.55 35.27
C THR A 17 -3.86 -43.08 34.83
N THR A 18 -3.61 -42.21 35.81
CA THR A 18 -3.57 -40.75 35.71
C THR A 18 -2.59 -40.24 34.64
N TYR A 19 -3.14 -39.76 33.52
CA TYR A 19 -2.51 -38.76 32.66
C TYR A 19 -2.88 -37.37 33.20
N ALA A 20 -1.90 -36.50 33.46
CA ALA A 20 -2.17 -35.16 34.00
C ALA A 20 -2.63 -34.20 32.88
N ALA A 21 -3.91 -34.23 32.53
CA ALA A 21 -4.46 -33.33 31.53
C ALA A 21 -4.56 -31.88 32.06
N THR A 22 -4.08 -30.90 31.30
CA THR A 22 -4.12 -29.47 31.62
C THR A 22 -5.23 -28.76 30.84
N SER A 23 -5.73 -27.65 31.37
CA SER A 23 -6.79 -26.83 30.75
C SER A 23 -6.17 -25.80 29.80
N ALA A 24 -5.83 -26.20 28.58
CA ALA A 24 -5.44 -25.30 27.50
C ALA A 24 -6.63 -25.06 26.55
N SER A 25 -6.72 -23.87 25.95
CA SER A 25 -7.67 -23.64 24.86
C SER A 25 -7.17 -24.34 23.61
N PRO A 26 -8.01 -25.09 22.88
CA PRO A 26 -7.62 -25.64 21.58
C PRO A 26 -7.33 -24.49 20.58
N PRO A 27 -6.53 -24.75 19.54
CA PRO A 27 -6.36 -23.81 18.45
C PRO A 27 -7.70 -23.50 17.80
N VAL A 28 -7.88 -22.25 17.36
CA VAL A 28 -9.10 -21.79 16.69
C VAL A 28 -9.35 -22.56 15.38
N ARG A 29 -8.29 -23.07 14.73
CA ARG A 29 -8.36 -23.86 13.50
C ARG A 29 -7.34 -24.97 13.52
N ALA A 30 -7.78 -26.21 13.30
CA ALA A 30 -6.90 -27.37 13.24
C ALA A 30 -7.44 -28.46 12.33
N ARG A 31 -6.51 -29.22 11.76
CA ARG A 31 -6.76 -30.59 11.31
C ARG A 31 -6.65 -31.50 12.52
N ILE A 32 -7.58 -32.43 12.65
CA ILE A 32 -7.62 -33.33 13.80
C ILE A 32 -7.04 -34.67 13.34
N GLN A 33 -5.82 -34.95 13.77
CA GLN A 33 -5.11 -36.19 13.46
C GLN A 33 -5.45 -37.26 14.51
N CYS A 34 -5.76 -38.46 14.03
CA CYS A 34 -6.02 -39.66 14.81
C CYS A 34 -4.69 -40.30 15.24
N ASN A 35 -4.38 -40.31 16.54
CA ASN A 35 -3.09 -40.82 17.02
C ASN A 35 -2.96 -42.34 16.89
N SER A 36 -4.07 -43.08 16.82
CA SER A 36 -4.06 -44.53 16.64
C SER A 36 -3.46 -45.00 15.31
N ASN A 37 -3.42 -44.14 14.30
CA ASN A 37 -3.05 -44.54 12.94
C ASN A 37 -2.42 -43.43 12.07
N GLY A 38 -2.22 -42.22 12.61
CA GLY A 38 -1.60 -41.08 11.91
C GLY A 38 -2.47 -40.45 10.81
N MET A 39 -3.74 -40.87 10.70
CA MET A 39 -4.71 -40.39 9.71
C MET A 39 -5.44 -39.13 10.18
N TYR A 40 -6.21 -38.48 9.31
CA TYR A 40 -6.94 -37.24 9.65
C TYR A 40 -8.45 -37.46 9.63
N TRP A 41 -9.16 -36.64 10.41
CA TRP A 41 -10.62 -36.56 10.36
C TRP A 41 -11.07 -36.11 8.98
N THR A 42 -11.95 -36.89 8.38
CA THR A 42 -12.59 -36.58 7.10
C THR A 42 -14.06 -37.00 7.16
N GLN A 43 -14.89 -36.41 6.31
CA GLN A 43 -16.27 -36.85 6.14
C GLN A 43 -16.66 -36.78 4.66
N ALA A 44 -17.23 -37.84 4.10
CA ALA A 44 -17.87 -37.76 2.79
C ALA A 44 -19.33 -37.25 2.94
N SER A 45 -19.90 -36.63 1.89
CA SER A 45 -21.25 -36.06 1.97
C SER A 45 -22.28 -37.10 2.45
N GLY A 46 -23.00 -36.78 3.54
CA GLY A 46 -24.00 -37.65 4.15
C GLY A 46 -23.47 -38.91 4.85
N GLN A 47 -22.15 -39.05 5.00
CA GLN A 47 -21.51 -40.17 5.71
C GLN A 47 -21.07 -39.75 7.11
N ASN A 48 -20.76 -40.74 7.95
CA ASN A 48 -20.14 -40.51 9.25
C ASN A 48 -18.72 -39.95 9.09
N MET A 49 -18.16 -39.43 10.19
CA MET A 49 -16.76 -39.02 10.21
C MET A 49 -15.84 -40.24 10.37
N HIS A 50 -14.73 -40.24 9.62
CA HIS A 50 -13.73 -41.31 9.64
C HIS A 50 -12.31 -40.74 9.71
N CYS A 51 -11.37 -41.53 10.24
CA CYS A 51 -9.94 -41.32 10.07
C CYS A 51 -9.51 -41.86 8.70
N ASN A 52 -8.98 -41.01 7.82
CA ASN A 52 -8.55 -41.42 6.48
C ASN A 52 -7.10 -40.99 6.13
N ALA A 53 -6.48 -41.76 5.24
CA ALA A 53 -5.11 -41.58 4.77
C ALA A 53 -4.92 -40.22 4.07
N PRO A 54 -3.68 -39.69 4.02
CA PRO A 54 -3.40 -38.26 3.81
C PRO A 54 -3.51 -37.78 2.36
N ASN A 55 -4.59 -38.11 1.65
CA ASN A 55 -5.03 -37.31 0.50
C ASN A 55 -5.70 -36.04 1.03
N ILE A 56 -4.89 -35.23 1.71
CA ILE A 56 -5.32 -34.06 2.47
C ILE A 56 -5.78 -33.01 1.48
N SER A 57 -7.08 -32.74 1.47
CA SER A 57 -7.64 -31.60 0.75
C SER A 57 -7.98 -30.49 1.75
N VAL A 58 -8.23 -29.28 1.24
CA VAL A 58 -8.69 -28.12 2.03
C VAL A 58 -10.00 -28.42 2.82
N ALA A 59 -10.64 -29.57 2.58
CA ALA A 59 -11.86 -30.03 3.23
C ALA A 59 -11.76 -30.55 4.66
N ASP A 60 -10.55 -30.74 5.19
CA ASP A 60 -10.32 -31.51 6.43
C ASP A 60 -9.92 -30.61 7.63
N VAL A 61 -10.23 -29.31 7.53
CA VAL A 61 -9.94 -28.29 8.55
C VAL A 61 -11.19 -27.93 9.32
N PHE A 62 -11.10 -27.96 10.64
CA PHE A 62 -12.20 -27.65 11.53
C PHE A 62 -11.99 -26.31 12.22
N ALA A 63 -13.03 -25.48 12.20
CA ALA A 63 -13.07 -24.27 13.01
C ALA A 63 -13.59 -24.59 14.41
N MET A 64 -12.88 -24.13 15.44
CA MET A 64 -13.18 -24.36 16.84
C MET A 64 -13.49 -23.03 17.50
N ALA A 65 -14.69 -22.91 18.06
CA ALA A 65 -15.15 -21.67 18.67
C ALA A 65 -15.77 -21.95 20.05
N PRO A 66 -15.53 -21.07 21.04
CA PRO A 66 -16.25 -21.10 22.31
C PRO A 66 -17.75 -21.10 22.08
N PHE A 67 -18.45 -21.93 22.84
CA PHE A 67 -19.89 -22.12 22.76
C PHE A 67 -20.48 -22.29 24.16
N ASN A 68 -21.78 -22.03 24.34
CA ASN A 68 -22.45 -22.10 25.65
C ASN A 68 -22.31 -23.46 26.35
N TYR A 69 -22.00 -24.50 25.59
CA TYR A 69 -21.85 -25.88 26.04
C TYR A 69 -20.43 -26.43 25.73
N GLY A 70 -19.39 -25.60 25.80
CA GLY A 70 -17.99 -25.99 25.61
C GLY A 70 -17.35 -25.37 24.37
N VAL A 71 -16.74 -26.17 23.52
CA VAL A 71 -16.19 -25.77 22.22
C VAL A 71 -17.01 -26.44 21.12
N SER A 72 -17.46 -25.67 20.14
CA SER A 72 -18.09 -26.20 18.94
C SER A 72 -17.05 -26.49 17.88
N ILE A 73 -17.19 -27.60 17.16
CA ILE A 73 -16.31 -27.99 16.04
C ILE A 73 -17.13 -27.87 14.76
N LYS A 74 -16.72 -27.03 13.81
CA LYS A 74 -17.41 -26.80 12.53
C LYS A 74 -16.56 -27.28 11.36
N ASP A 75 -17.12 -28.18 10.55
CA ASP A 75 -16.61 -28.54 9.23
C ASP A 75 -16.84 -27.36 8.27
N ARG A 76 -15.76 -26.73 7.80
CA ARG A 76 -15.87 -25.49 7.02
C ARG A 76 -16.39 -25.72 5.60
N ASN A 77 -16.02 -26.83 4.96
CA ASN A 77 -16.47 -27.11 3.60
C ASN A 77 -17.97 -27.30 3.50
N ARG A 78 -18.59 -27.84 4.56
CA ARG A 78 -20.03 -28.13 4.59
C ARG A 78 -20.82 -27.13 5.43
N ALA A 79 -20.13 -26.23 6.13
CA ALA A 79 -20.69 -25.32 7.13
C ALA A 79 -21.50 -26.01 8.24
N TYR A 80 -21.27 -27.30 8.47
CA TYR A 80 -21.98 -28.09 9.49
C TYR A 80 -21.14 -28.26 10.77
N TYR A 81 -21.80 -28.32 11.92
CA TYR A 81 -21.20 -28.60 13.21
C TYR A 81 -21.15 -30.11 13.47
N VAL A 82 -20.03 -30.57 14.04
CA VAL A 82 -19.79 -31.96 14.43
C VAL A 82 -20.63 -32.29 15.65
N SER A 83 -21.55 -33.23 15.48
CA SER A 83 -22.48 -33.70 16.50
C SER A 83 -22.02 -35.03 17.08
N SER A 84 -22.14 -35.16 18.41
CA SER A 84 -21.99 -36.44 19.11
C SER A 84 -23.10 -37.45 18.79
N ASN A 85 -24.15 -37.01 18.07
CA ASN A 85 -25.30 -37.79 17.59
C ASN A 85 -26.23 -38.31 18.70
N SER A 86 -27.54 -38.26 18.46
CA SER A 86 -28.57 -38.43 19.50
C SER A 86 -28.78 -39.91 19.87
N GLY A 87 -28.06 -40.43 20.86
CA GLY A 87 -28.27 -41.82 21.27
C GLY A 87 -27.35 -42.40 22.34
N ASN A 88 -27.01 -41.62 23.38
CA ASN A 88 -26.14 -42.07 24.48
C ASN A 88 -24.78 -42.62 24.01
N GLY A 89 -24.02 -41.80 23.27
CA GLY A 89 -22.57 -42.00 23.10
C GLY A 89 -22.11 -43.21 22.29
N GLY A 90 -22.96 -43.95 21.58
CA GLY A 90 -22.53 -45.16 20.85
C GLY A 90 -22.52 -45.05 19.32
N ALA A 91 -23.08 -43.98 18.77
CA ALA A 91 -23.20 -43.81 17.32
C ALA A 91 -21.96 -43.14 16.75
N ALA A 92 -21.70 -43.40 15.47
CA ALA A 92 -20.70 -42.65 14.73
C ALA A 92 -21.08 -41.17 14.67
N ILE A 93 -20.07 -40.32 14.90
CA ILE A 93 -20.24 -38.87 14.89
C ILE A 93 -20.32 -38.36 13.44
N ILE A 94 -20.99 -37.22 13.26
CA ILE A 94 -21.26 -36.65 11.94
C ILE A 94 -21.36 -35.12 12.02
N ALA A 95 -20.82 -34.41 11.04
CA ALA A 95 -21.08 -33.00 10.81
C ALA A 95 -22.32 -32.84 9.91
N ASN A 96 -23.48 -32.53 10.52
CA ASN A 96 -24.76 -32.41 9.81
C ASN A 96 -25.71 -31.33 10.34
N ARG A 97 -25.27 -30.46 11.26
CA ARG A 97 -26.10 -29.40 11.84
C ARG A 97 -25.64 -28.02 11.42
N ASN A 98 -26.57 -27.15 11.02
CA ASN A 98 -26.24 -25.76 10.64
C ASN A 98 -25.99 -24.84 11.85
N THR A 99 -26.41 -25.24 13.04
CA THR A 99 -26.34 -24.46 14.26
C THR A 99 -25.91 -25.37 15.40
N PRO A 100 -24.94 -24.96 16.25
CA PRO A 100 -24.53 -25.75 17.38
C PRO A 100 -25.60 -25.66 18.49
N ASP A 101 -25.96 -26.80 19.07
CA ASP A 101 -26.74 -26.92 20.30
C ASP A 101 -26.00 -27.88 21.26
N THR A 102 -26.68 -28.34 22.31
CA THR A 102 -26.18 -29.26 23.34
C THR A 102 -25.46 -30.53 22.85
N TRP A 103 -25.64 -30.97 21.59
CA TRP A 103 -24.99 -32.19 21.06
C TRP A 103 -23.71 -31.90 20.27
N GLU A 104 -23.45 -30.63 19.95
CA GLU A 104 -22.28 -30.15 19.20
C GLU A 104 -21.24 -29.50 20.12
N GLY A 105 -21.45 -29.59 21.44
CA GLY A 105 -20.51 -29.15 22.47
C GLY A 105 -19.46 -30.21 22.77
N TRP A 106 -18.19 -29.79 22.76
CA TRP A 106 -17.04 -30.64 23.05
C TRP A 106 -16.16 -30.03 24.13
N LEU A 107 -15.63 -30.86 25.03
CA LEU A 107 -14.58 -30.48 25.96
C LEU A 107 -13.23 -30.92 25.40
N PHE A 108 -12.27 -30.00 25.40
CA PHE A 108 -10.90 -30.25 25.01
C PHE A 108 -10.00 -30.20 26.23
N ASN A 109 -9.18 -31.22 26.40
CA ASN A 109 -8.18 -31.29 27.46
C ASN A 109 -6.85 -31.69 26.83
N GLN A 110 -5.81 -30.89 27.05
CA GLN A 110 -4.48 -31.18 26.54
C GLN A 110 -3.76 -32.13 27.51
N THR A 111 -3.12 -33.17 26.98
CA THR A 111 -2.35 -34.13 27.77
C THR A 111 -0.92 -33.64 28.00
N THR A 112 -0.18 -34.28 28.90
CA THR A 112 1.22 -33.93 29.21
C THR A 112 2.19 -34.10 28.03
N ASP A 113 1.80 -34.89 27.02
CA ASP A 113 2.58 -35.12 25.80
C ASP A 113 2.13 -34.22 24.62
N ASN A 114 1.35 -33.16 24.89
CA ASN A 114 0.78 -32.23 23.93
C ASN A 114 -0.29 -32.82 22.99
N SER A 115 -0.71 -34.07 23.17
CA SER A 115 -1.92 -34.60 22.52
C SER A 115 -3.19 -33.98 23.13
N TRP A 116 -4.33 -34.25 22.50
CA TRP A 116 -5.64 -33.76 22.91
C TRP A 116 -6.59 -34.91 23.16
N VAL A 117 -7.32 -34.78 24.25
CA VAL A 117 -8.45 -35.63 24.59
C VAL A 117 -9.73 -34.83 24.38
N ILE A 118 -10.64 -35.38 23.60
CA ILE A 118 -11.90 -34.74 23.22
C ILE A 118 -13.04 -35.53 23.86
N ARG A 119 -13.92 -34.85 24.59
CA ARG A 119 -15.09 -35.46 25.23
C ARG A 119 -16.36 -34.80 24.73
N SER A 120 -17.41 -35.60 24.52
CA SER A 120 -18.74 -35.05 24.29
C SER A 120 -19.19 -34.28 25.54
N TYR A 121 -19.69 -33.07 25.34
CA TYR A 121 -20.36 -32.30 26.37
C TYR A 121 -21.85 -32.29 26.07
N VAL A 122 -22.62 -33.08 26.80
CA VAL A 122 -24.08 -33.08 26.66
C VAL A 122 -24.71 -32.55 27.94
N ALA A 123 -25.23 -31.33 27.88
CA ALA A 123 -25.99 -30.76 28.97
C ALA A 123 -27.44 -31.28 28.95
N ALA A 124 -27.88 -31.86 30.05
CA ALA A 124 -28.99 -31.29 30.80
C ALA A 124 -30.33 -30.94 30.11
N LYS A 125 -30.74 -31.47 28.94
CA LYS A 125 -32.07 -31.18 28.37
C LYS A 125 -33.18 -31.74 29.29
N SER A 126 -33.71 -30.87 30.14
CA SER A 126 -34.96 -30.98 30.92
C SER A 126 -35.37 -32.42 31.29
N GLY A 127 -34.82 -32.93 32.39
CA GLY A 127 -35.36 -34.12 33.07
C GLY A 127 -34.74 -35.48 32.75
N SER A 128 -33.81 -35.59 31.79
CA SER A 128 -32.97 -36.78 31.64
C SER A 128 -31.66 -36.64 32.43
N THR A 129 -31.22 -37.69 33.11
CA THR A 129 -29.87 -37.78 33.71
C THR A 129 -28.85 -37.95 32.57
N PHE A 130 -27.96 -36.99 32.36
CA PHE A 130 -26.93 -37.04 31.31
C PHE A 130 -25.71 -37.78 31.85
N LEU A 131 -25.24 -38.81 31.13
CA LEU A 131 -24.15 -39.69 31.57
C LEU A 131 -23.05 -39.95 30.53
N ASP A 132 -23.06 -39.33 29.35
CA ASP A 132 -21.96 -39.56 28.39
C ASP A 132 -20.98 -38.39 28.36
N GLN A 133 -20.01 -38.47 29.27
CA GLN A 133 -18.72 -37.78 29.18
C GLN A 133 -17.66 -38.67 28.53
N ASN A 134 -18.10 -39.60 27.68
CA ASN A 134 -17.23 -40.55 27.03
C ASN A 134 -16.22 -39.82 26.14
N TYR A 135 -15.03 -40.40 26.09
CA TYR A 135 -13.98 -39.96 25.21
C TYR A 135 -14.37 -40.29 23.77
N LEU A 136 -14.13 -39.33 22.89
CA LEU A 136 -14.15 -39.58 21.47
C LEU A 136 -13.03 -40.56 21.13
N SER A 137 -13.36 -41.62 20.38
CA SER A 137 -12.42 -42.68 20.06
C SER A 137 -12.53 -43.15 18.61
N VAL A 138 -11.39 -43.54 18.07
CA VAL A 138 -11.27 -44.15 16.73
C VAL A 138 -11.58 -45.63 16.81
N GLN A 139 -12.61 -46.08 16.10
CA GLN A 139 -12.99 -47.50 16.05
C GLN A 139 -12.09 -48.28 15.07
N ASN A 140 -12.20 -49.62 15.12
CA ASN A 140 -11.44 -50.52 14.23
C ASN A 140 -11.75 -50.33 12.74
N ASP A 141 -12.97 -49.88 12.40
CA ASP A 141 -13.40 -49.55 11.03
C ASP A 141 -13.08 -48.10 10.66
N LEU A 142 -12.27 -47.42 11.48
CA LEU A 142 -11.85 -46.03 11.34
C LEU A 142 -12.96 -45.00 11.54
N THR A 143 -14.17 -45.40 11.91
CA THR A 143 -15.22 -44.46 12.33
C THR A 143 -14.85 -43.77 13.63
N LEU A 144 -15.37 -42.56 13.84
CA LEU A 144 -15.23 -41.83 15.10
C LEU A 144 -16.51 -41.99 15.94
N GLN A 145 -16.37 -42.36 17.21
CA GLN A 145 -17.50 -42.53 18.15
C GLN A 145 -17.19 -41.97 19.53
N ALA A 146 -18.14 -41.30 20.18
CA ALA A 146 -18.00 -40.76 21.54
C ALA A 146 -18.41 -41.80 22.60
N ASN A 147 -17.76 -42.97 22.60
CA ASN A 147 -18.17 -44.18 23.35
C ASN A 147 -17.15 -44.70 24.37
N ALA A 148 -15.93 -44.14 24.41
CA ALA A 148 -14.86 -44.72 25.20
C ALA A 148 -14.93 -44.25 26.67
N ALA A 149 -14.91 -45.20 27.60
CA ALA A 149 -14.89 -44.91 29.04
C ALA A 149 -13.46 -44.73 29.61
N THR A 150 -12.45 -45.16 28.86
CA THR A 150 -11.04 -45.14 29.28
C THR A 150 -10.16 -44.46 28.24
N LEU A 151 -9.04 -43.92 28.69
CA LEU A 151 -8.04 -43.30 27.81
C LEU A 151 -7.06 -44.34 27.25
N ASP A 152 -6.87 -44.30 25.95
CA ASP A 152 -5.87 -45.05 25.19
C ASP A 152 -5.44 -44.29 23.92
N THR A 153 -4.65 -44.93 23.05
CA THR A 153 -4.20 -44.35 21.77
C THR A 153 -5.33 -44.10 20.77
N ALA A 154 -6.48 -44.75 20.90
CA ALA A 154 -7.66 -44.49 20.08
C ALA A 154 -8.44 -43.25 20.55
N THR A 155 -8.29 -42.84 21.81
CA THR A 155 -8.94 -41.64 22.39
C THR A 155 -8.09 -40.37 22.38
N THR A 156 -6.86 -40.45 21.89
CA THR A 156 -5.96 -39.30 21.79
C THR A 156 -5.88 -38.82 20.35
N PHE A 157 -5.85 -37.50 20.20
CA PHE A 157 -5.80 -36.83 18.90
C PHE A 157 -4.69 -35.79 18.92
N ASN A 158 -4.02 -35.58 17.80
CA ASN A 158 -3.17 -34.41 17.63
C ASN A 158 -4.00 -33.35 16.92
N LEU A 159 -4.21 -32.22 17.58
CA LEU A 159 -4.65 -31.02 16.88
C LEU A 159 -3.43 -30.48 16.16
N VAL A 160 -3.36 -30.78 14.88
CA VAL A 160 -2.37 -30.19 13.98
C VAL A 160 -2.99 -28.86 13.59
N PRO A 161 -2.49 -27.72 14.11
CA PRO A 161 -3.01 -26.43 13.72
C PRO A 161 -3.03 -26.35 12.20
N ALA A 162 -4.04 -25.69 11.64
CA ALA A 162 -4.15 -25.41 10.21
C ALA A 162 -2.99 -24.47 9.82
N LEU A 163 -1.77 -25.04 9.76
CA LEU A 163 -0.49 -24.34 9.80
C LEU A 163 -0.50 -23.14 10.77
N ASP A 164 -0.26 -23.41 12.06
CA ASP A 164 0.39 -22.40 12.89
C ASP A 164 1.84 -22.35 12.44
N VAL A 165 2.10 -21.50 11.45
CA VAL A 165 3.33 -20.75 11.59
C VAL A 165 3.13 -19.87 12.83
N GLN A 166 3.94 -20.11 13.86
CA GLN A 166 3.95 -19.29 15.07
C GLN A 166 3.90 -17.81 14.67
N SER A 167 2.82 -17.12 15.06
CA SER A 167 2.77 -15.66 15.03
C SER A 167 3.95 -15.16 15.84
N THR A 168 4.94 -14.58 15.18
CA THR A 168 6.03 -13.88 15.87
C THR A 168 5.51 -12.63 16.58
N GLY A 169 4.26 -12.24 16.33
CA GLY A 169 3.67 -10.98 16.77
C GLY A 169 4.25 -9.79 16.03
N GLN A 170 5.08 -10.00 15.01
CA GLN A 170 5.68 -8.92 14.26
C GLN A 170 4.59 -8.18 13.47
N PRO A 171 4.41 -6.87 13.70
CA PRO A 171 3.44 -6.09 12.94
C PRO A 171 3.89 -5.99 11.47
N PRO A 172 2.96 -5.85 10.51
CA PRO A 172 3.30 -5.46 9.15
C PRO A 172 3.92 -4.05 9.13
N PRO A 173 4.75 -3.72 8.13
CA PRO A 173 5.26 -2.37 7.95
C PRO A 173 4.13 -1.35 7.74
N ALA A 174 4.28 -0.14 8.29
CA ALA A 174 3.28 0.93 8.16
C ALA A 174 2.98 1.31 6.70
N GLN A 175 4.00 1.23 5.84
CA GLN A 175 3.90 1.25 4.39
C GLN A 175 4.61 0.05 3.81
N PHE A 176 4.01 -0.59 2.82
CA PHE A 176 4.56 -1.80 2.21
C PHE A 176 4.13 -1.97 0.76
N VAL A 177 4.87 -2.81 0.05
CA VAL A 177 4.43 -3.45 -1.20
C VAL A 177 4.11 -4.90 -0.89
N LEU A 178 3.05 -5.42 -1.52
CA LEU A 178 2.62 -6.81 -1.35
C LEU A 178 3.22 -7.68 -2.45
N GLN A 179 3.85 -8.79 -2.08
CA GLN A 179 4.38 -9.80 -3.01
C GLN A 179 3.79 -11.17 -2.70
N SER A 180 3.32 -11.89 -3.71
CA SER A 180 2.87 -13.28 -3.55
C SER A 180 4.05 -14.22 -3.37
N LYS A 181 3.97 -15.15 -2.41
CA LYS A 181 4.94 -16.25 -2.30
C LYS A 181 4.81 -17.25 -3.45
N ALA A 182 3.59 -17.57 -3.88
CA ALA A 182 3.33 -18.56 -4.93
C ALA A 182 3.91 -18.15 -6.30
N THR A 183 3.83 -16.88 -6.67
CA THR A 183 4.22 -16.41 -8.03
C THR A 183 5.42 -15.47 -8.04
N ASN A 184 5.89 -15.00 -6.89
CA ASN A 184 6.85 -13.89 -6.75
C ASN A 184 6.39 -12.56 -7.37
N GLN A 185 5.14 -12.46 -7.84
CA GLN A 185 4.60 -11.24 -8.41
C GLN A 185 4.25 -10.24 -7.32
N TYR A 186 4.36 -8.96 -7.65
CA TYR A 186 3.89 -7.86 -6.83
C TYR A 186 2.50 -7.41 -7.28
N PHE A 187 1.74 -6.90 -6.31
CA PHE A 187 0.37 -6.46 -6.53
C PHE A 187 0.31 -4.97 -6.88
N SER A 188 -0.54 -4.66 -7.84
CA SER A 188 -0.96 -3.31 -8.19
C SER A 188 -2.49 -3.25 -8.27
N LEU A 189 -3.03 -2.05 -8.40
CA LEU A 189 -4.47 -1.86 -8.61
C LEU A 189 -4.80 -1.86 -10.09
N SER A 190 -5.77 -2.69 -10.48
CA SER A 190 -6.41 -2.70 -11.79
C SER A 190 -7.89 -2.46 -11.58
N ASN A 191 -8.41 -1.29 -11.96
CA ASN A 191 -9.79 -0.88 -11.67
C ASN A 191 -10.20 -1.09 -10.20
N ALA A 192 -9.35 -0.64 -9.27
CA ALA A 192 -9.46 -0.83 -7.81
C ALA A 192 -9.30 -2.28 -7.31
N VAL A 193 -9.25 -3.30 -8.16
CA VAL A 193 -8.99 -4.69 -7.75
C VAL A 193 -7.50 -4.92 -7.56
N LEU A 194 -7.13 -5.63 -6.50
CA LEU A 194 -5.75 -6.05 -6.28
C LEU A 194 -5.38 -7.18 -7.23
N GLN A 195 -4.43 -6.91 -8.12
CA GLN A 195 -4.01 -7.86 -9.15
C GLN A 195 -2.48 -8.05 -9.15
N GLY A 196 -2.06 -9.29 -8.97
CA GLY A 196 -0.67 -9.72 -9.13
C GLY A 196 -0.35 -9.82 -10.62
N SER A 197 0.45 -8.88 -11.13
CA SER A 197 0.82 -8.83 -12.55
C SER A 197 2.23 -8.32 -12.81
N THR A 198 2.91 -7.76 -11.80
CA THR A 198 4.26 -7.20 -11.96
C THR A 198 5.30 -8.16 -11.39
N SER A 199 6.47 -8.23 -12.03
CA SER A 199 7.61 -9.01 -11.55
C SER A 199 8.63 -8.18 -10.77
N SER A 200 8.38 -6.87 -10.64
CA SER A 200 9.31 -5.88 -10.11
C SER A 200 8.71 -5.16 -8.91
N ILE A 201 9.48 -5.10 -7.83
CA ILE A 201 9.10 -4.38 -6.60
C ILE A 201 8.91 -2.88 -6.83
N TYR A 202 9.56 -2.34 -7.86
CA TYR A 202 9.55 -0.93 -8.20
C TYR A 202 8.30 -0.50 -8.97
N ASP A 203 7.61 -1.47 -9.57
CA ASP A 203 6.40 -1.24 -10.35
C ASP A 203 5.13 -1.60 -9.54
N ALA A 204 5.31 -1.97 -8.27
CA ALA A 204 4.24 -2.36 -7.36
C ALA A 204 3.50 -1.14 -6.79
N GLU A 205 2.21 -1.31 -6.50
CA GLU A 205 1.48 -0.32 -5.71
C GLU A 205 1.99 -0.34 -4.26
N THR A 206 2.14 0.85 -3.67
CA THR A 206 2.41 0.99 -2.24
C THR A 206 1.09 1.00 -1.47
N PHE A 207 1.07 0.32 -0.33
CA PHE A 207 -0.08 0.23 0.55
C PHE A 207 0.29 0.73 1.95
N ASN A 208 -0.69 1.28 2.66
CA ASN A 208 -0.57 1.65 4.07
C ASN A 208 -1.28 0.60 4.93
N SER A 209 -0.77 0.36 6.14
CA SER A 209 -1.44 -0.45 7.17
C SER A 209 -1.84 0.40 8.36
N VAL A 210 -3.06 0.25 8.84
CA VAL A 210 -3.56 0.91 10.07
C VAL A 210 -4.01 -0.16 11.05
N LEU A 211 -3.43 -0.16 12.26
CA LEU A 211 -3.84 -1.07 13.33
C LEU A 211 -5.23 -0.66 13.85
N ILE A 212 -6.17 -1.60 13.83
CA ILE A 212 -7.55 -1.41 14.30
C ILE A 212 -7.71 -1.95 15.72
N SER A 213 -7.19 -3.15 15.99
CA SER A 213 -7.21 -3.72 17.34
C SER A 213 -6.03 -4.66 17.58
N ASN A 214 -5.58 -4.70 18.84
CA ASN A 214 -4.58 -5.62 19.33
C ASN A 214 -5.18 -6.36 20.53
N SER A 215 -5.42 -7.66 20.36
CA SER A 215 -5.99 -8.50 21.41
C SER A 215 -5.35 -9.88 21.39
N SER A 216 -5.63 -10.69 22.43
CA SER A 216 -5.26 -12.10 22.45
C SER A 216 -5.89 -12.93 21.32
N ALA A 217 -6.86 -12.37 20.57
CA ALA A 217 -7.44 -12.99 19.38
C ALA A 217 -6.67 -12.66 18.08
N GLY A 218 -5.66 -11.79 18.13
CA GLY A 218 -4.83 -11.42 16.98
C GLY A 218 -4.68 -9.91 16.78
N LEU A 219 -3.80 -9.54 15.84
CA LEU A 219 -3.66 -8.17 15.36
C LEU A 219 -4.58 -7.96 14.16
N VAL A 220 -5.49 -6.98 14.26
CA VAL A 220 -6.44 -6.64 13.20
C VAL A 220 -6.03 -5.32 12.57
N TYR A 221 -5.92 -5.31 11.25
CA TYR A 221 -5.53 -4.16 10.44
C TYR A 221 -6.59 -3.81 9.41
N ALA A 222 -6.58 -2.54 9.00
CA ALA A 222 -7.13 -2.09 7.74
C ALA A 222 -5.98 -1.69 6.83
N PHE A 223 -6.10 -2.00 5.54
CA PHE A 223 -5.10 -1.65 4.53
C PHE A 223 -5.69 -0.67 3.55
N SER A 224 -4.91 0.33 3.11
CA SER A 224 -5.32 1.27 2.08
C SER A 224 -4.28 1.37 0.99
N SER A 225 -4.73 1.64 -0.24
CA SER A 225 -3.81 2.01 -1.32
C SER A 225 -3.22 3.39 -1.03
N ALA A 226 -1.90 3.51 -1.19
CA ALA A 226 -1.20 4.77 -0.96
C ALA A 226 -1.39 5.73 -2.13
N SER A 227 -1.65 5.21 -3.34
CA SER A 227 -2.17 6.05 -4.40
C SER A 227 -3.55 6.51 -4.02
N THR A 228 -4.57 5.64 -3.86
CA THR A 228 -6.03 5.95 -3.75
C THR A 228 -6.57 6.44 -2.43
N ASN A 229 -5.86 6.21 -1.33
CA ASN A 229 -6.37 6.31 0.04
C ASN A 229 -7.65 5.49 0.30
N LYS A 230 -8.03 4.59 -0.63
CA LYS A 230 -9.18 3.71 -0.44
C LYS A 230 -8.75 2.44 0.29
N TYR A 231 -9.59 2.02 1.23
CA TYR A 231 -9.40 0.80 2.00
C TYR A 231 -9.73 -0.43 1.18
N TRP A 232 -8.94 -1.48 1.40
CA TRP A 232 -9.18 -2.82 0.90
C TRP A 232 -10.45 -3.36 1.52
N SER A 233 -11.34 -3.90 0.70
CA SER A 233 -12.61 -4.48 1.11
C SER A 233 -12.72 -5.90 0.57
N ASN A 234 -13.17 -6.82 1.43
CA ASN A 234 -13.51 -8.17 1.03
C ASN A 234 -14.89 -8.21 0.36
N GLU A 235 -14.92 -7.88 -0.93
CA GLU A 235 -16.15 -7.72 -1.69
C GLU A 235 -16.96 -9.02 -1.80
N GLY A 236 -18.28 -8.90 -1.67
CA GLY A 236 -19.22 -10.03 -1.63
C GLY A 236 -18.96 -11.09 -0.55
N ALA A 237 -18.23 -10.77 0.54
CA ALA A 237 -17.78 -11.76 1.55
C ALA A 237 -17.07 -12.96 0.90
N GLY A 238 -16.00 -12.68 0.15
CA GLY A 238 -15.19 -13.70 -0.53
C GLY A 238 -15.75 -14.18 -1.87
N ALA A 239 -16.92 -13.70 -2.29
CA ALA A 239 -17.46 -14.01 -3.62
C ALA A 239 -16.78 -13.22 -4.76
N ASN A 240 -16.15 -12.08 -4.44
CA ASN A 240 -15.48 -11.21 -5.40
C ASN A 240 -14.03 -10.96 -4.98
N ALA A 241 -13.24 -10.41 -5.91
CA ALA A 241 -11.88 -10.01 -5.65
C ALA A 241 -11.80 -8.86 -4.62
N VAL A 242 -10.76 -8.92 -3.77
CA VAL A 242 -10.43 -7.85 -2.82
C VAL A 242 -10.13 -6.58 -3.62
N ALA A 243 -10.82 -5.51 -3.24
CA ALA A 243 -10.73 -4.23 -3.93
C ALA A 243 -10.40 -3.08 -2.97
N ALA A 244 -9.51 -2.17 -3.37
CA ALA A 244 -9.24 -0.91 -2.69
C ALA A 244 -10.27 0.15 -3.12
N SER A 245 -11.49 0.05 -2.60
CA SER A 245 -12.67 0.80 -3.08
C SER A 245 -13.33 1.70 -2.02
N ARG A 246 -13.02 1.53 -0.74
CA ARG A 246 -13.81 2.10 0.38
C ARG A 246 -13.18 3.33 1.01
N ASP A 247 -14.00 4.27 1.45
CA ASP A 247 -13.55 5.48 2.15
C ASP A 247 -13.30 5.26 3.65
N THR A 248 -13.95 4.26 4.25
CA THR A 248 -13.88 3.95 5.67
C THR A 248 -13.54 2.48 5.90
N ALA A 249 -12.95 2.18 7.05
CA ALA A 249 -12.61 0.83 7.47
C ALA A 249 -13.68 0.26 8.40
N ASP A 250 -14.68 -0.42 7.84
CA ASP A 250 -15.76 -1.07 8.57
C ASP A 250 -15.52 -2.58 8.64
N ALA A 251 -16.57 -3.40 8.77
CA ALA A 251 -16.41 -4.84 9.02
C ALA A 251 -15.76 -5.59 7.85
N TRP A 252 -15.90 -5.09 6.62
CA TRP A 252 -15.44 -5.75 5.40
C TRP A 252 -14.00 -5.39 5.04
N GLU A 253 -13.47 -4.33 5.66
CA GLU A 253 -12.13 -3.79 5.42
C GLU A 253 -11.12 -4.21 6.50
N ARG A 254 -11.56 -5.07 7.42
CA ARG A 254 -10.74 -5.56 8.54
C ARG A 254 -10.16 -6.92 8.21
N PHE A 255 -8.84 -7.00 8.37
CA PHE A 255 -8.08 -8.22 8.14
C PHE A 255 -7.26 -8.56 9.38
N THR A 256 -7.37 -9.80 9.84
CA THR A 256 -6.46 -10.33 10.85
C THR A 256 -5.17 -10.71 10.16
N VAL A 257 -4.05 -10.18 10.67
CA VAL A 257 -2.71 -10.41 10.11
C VAL A 257 -2.00 -11.45 10.94
N ILE A 258 -1.55 -12.51 10.29
CA ILE A 258 -0.74 -13.56 10.90
C ILE A 258 0.68 -13.40 10.38
N SER A 259 1.63 -13.06 11.25
CA SER A 259 3.06 -13.08 10.93
C SER A 259 3.58 -14.52 10.95
N LEU A 260 4.40 -14.86 9.97
CA LEU A 260 4.98 -16.19 9.81
C LEU A 260 6.47 -16.15 10.24
N GLN A 261 7.05 -17.29 10.62
CA GLN A 261 8.41 -17.43 11.15
C GLN A 261 9.49 -16.96 10.17
N ASP A 262 9.20 -17.05 8.87
CA ASP A 262 10.08 -16.58 7.80
C ASP A 262 9.92 -15.07 7.51
N GLY A 263 9.12 -14.36 8.31
CA GLY A 263 8.81 -12.94 8.14
C GLY A 263 7.77 -12.65 7.05
N SER A 264 7.16 -13.68 6.45
CA SER A 264 6.00 -13.52 5.58
C SER A 264 4.71 -13.38 6.39
N TYR A 265 3.58 -13.17 5.71
CA TYR A 265 2.29 -12.89 6.32
C TYR A 265 1.18 -13.66 5.63
N ALA A 266 0.21 -14.12 6.41
CA ALA A 266 -1.09 -14.55 5.93
C ALA A 266 -2.17 -13.55 6.39
N LEU A 267 -3.21 -13.39 5.56
CA LEU A 267 -4.30 -12.47 5.82
C LEU A 267 -5.60 -13.24 5.94
N ILE A 268 -6.39 -12.94 6.97
CA ILE A 268 -7.74 -13.45 7.14
C ILE A 268 -8.70 -12.27 7.01
N ALA A 269 -9.70 -12.36 6.14
CA ALA A 269 -10.78 -11.39 6.13
C ALA A 269 -11.71 -11.64 7.34
N ASN A 270 -11.94 -10.62 8.17
CA ASN A 270 -12.67 -10.82 9.43
C ASN A 270 -14.18 -11.05 9.24
N ILE A 271 -14.71 -10.78 8.06
CA ILE A 271 -16.15 -10.87 7.78
C ILE A 271 -16.62 -12.32 7.62
N ASP A 272 -15.80 -13.17 7.01
CA ASP A 272 -16.08 -14.56 6.65
C ASP A 272 -15.05 -15.55 7.21
N ASP A 273 -14.01 -15.04 7.88
CA ASP A 273 -12.94 -15.84 8.46
C ASP A 273 -12.11 -16.60 7.41
N ASP A 274 -12.16 -16.18 6.15
CA ASP A 274 -11.44 -16.81 5.05
C ASP A 274 -10.05 -16.20 4.82
N TYR A 275 -9.08 -17.04 4.46
CA TYR A 275 -7.75 -16.59 4.07
C TYR A 275 -7.81 -15.94 2.68
N VAL A 276 -7.12 -14.81 2.56
CA VAL A 276 -6.93 -14.12 1.29
C VAL A 276 -5.97 -14.93 0.42
N ASN A 277 -6.46 -15.45 -0.69
CA ASN A 277 -5.73 -16.28 -1.62
C ASN A 277 -5.54 -15.60 -2.97
N LEU A 278 -4.34 -15.76 -3.53
CA LEU A 278 -4.07 -15.52 -4.94
C LEU A 278 -4.78 -16.56 -5.81
N GLN A 279 -5.58 -16.08 -6.75
CA GLN A 279 -6.23 -16.88 -7.77
C GLN A 279 -5.35 -17.00 -9.02
N SER A 280 -5.69 -17.95 -9.90
CA SER A 280 -4.94 -18.20 -11.14
C SER A 280 -4.95 -17.03 -12.13
N ASP A 281 -5.92 -16.13 -12.03
CA ASP A 281 -6.04 -14.91 -12.86
C ASP A 281 -5.28 -13.70 -12.28
N GLY A 282 -4.55 -13.89 -11.18
CA GLY A 282 -3.78 -12.86 -10.50
C GLY A 282 -4.57 -12.09 -9.45
N THR A 283 -5.88 -12.29 -9.30
CA THR A 283 -6.69 -11.58 -8.31
C THR A 283 -6.52 -12.16 -6.91
N LEU A 284 -6.79 -11.34 -5.88
CA LEU A 284 -6.92 -11.81 -4.50
C LEU A 284 -8.38 -12.03 -4.14
N ILE A 285 -8.73 -13.19 -3.58
CA ILE A 285 -10.07 -13.50 -3.06
C ILE A 285 -9.93 -14.11 -1.66
N ALA A 286 -10.74 -13.68 -0.70
CA ALA A 286 -10.83 -14.35 0.60
C ALA A 286 -11.73 -15.59 0.49
N ASN A 287 -11.15 -16.72 0.10
CA ASN A 287 -11.87 -17.99 -0.06
C ASN A 287 -11.11 -19.20 0.53
N GLY A 288 -10.01 -18.95 1.24
CA GLY A 288 -9.13 -19.99 1.76
C GLY A 288 -9.52 -20.52 3.12
N ALA A 289 -9.53 -21.84 3.29
CA ALA A 289 -9.64 -22.48 4.60
C ALA A 289 -8.31 -22.62 5.36
N ASP A 290 -7.19 -22.54 4.63
CA ASP A 290 -5.85 -22.83 5.12
C ASP A 290 -4.82 -21.80 4.65
N VAL A 291 -3.69 -21.73 5.38
CA VAL A 291 -2.48 -21.07 4.91
C VAL A 291 -1.75 -21.99 3.92
N VAL A 292 -1.94 -21.73 2.63
CA VAL A 292 -1.20 -22.36 1.52
C VAL A 292 -0.29 -21.33 0.83
N ASP A 293 0.60 -21.72 -0.09
CA ASP A 293 1.51 -20.77 -0.74
C ASP A 293 0.80 -19.60 -1.45
N THR A 294 -0.42 -19.81 -1.94
CA THR A 294 -1.26 -18.75 -2.52
C THR A 294 -1.86 -17.82 -1.47
N ALA A 295 -1.88 -18.21 -0.19
CA ALA A 295 -2.34 -17.43 0.96
C ALA A 295 -1.20 -16.67 1.67
N ILE A 296 0.04 -16.84 1.22
CA ILE A 296 1.22 -16.28 1.86
C ILE A 296 1.78 -15.12 1.04
N PHE A 297 2.07 -14.02 1.74
CA PHE A 297 2.56 -12.80 1.15
C PHE A 297 3.80 -12.26 1.88
N TYR A 298 4.73 -11.69 1.13
CA TYR A 298 5.76 -10.83 1.70
C TYR A 298 5.27 -9.39 1.68
N MET A 299 5.18 -8.76 2.86
CA MET A 299 4.96 -7.32 2.97
C MET A 299 6.33 -6.67 3.16
N ARG A 300 6.84 -6.05 2.10
CA ARG A 300 8.20 -5.49 2.06
C ARG A 300 8.15 -3.98 2.14
N ALA A 301 9.19 -3.37 2.68
CA ALA A 301 9.34 -1.92 2.64
C ALA A 301 9.28 -1.42 1.17
N PRO A 302 8.53 -0.35 0.87
CA PRO A 302 8.47 0.21 -0.48
C PRO A 302 9.88 0.55 -0.94
N GLN A 303 10.17 0.26 -2.20
CA GLN A 303 11.47 0.58 -2.79
C GLN A 303 11.28 1.61 -3.88
N VAL A 304 12.08 2.67 -3.83
CA VAL A 304 12.27 3.55 -4.98
C VAL A 304 13.12 2.79 -5.99
N LYS A 305 12.71 2.79 -7.26
CA LYS A 305 13.52 2.26 -8.36
C LYS A 305 14.93 2.88 -8.26
N PRO A 306 16.00 2.10 -8.05
CA PRO A 306 17.33 2.64 -8.05
C PRO A 306 17.54 3.28 -9.42
N CYS A 307 17.91 4.56 -9.46
CA CYS A 307 18.48 5.11 -10.67
C CYS A 307 19.71 4.25 -10.99
N ALA A 308 19.72 3.49 -12.08
CA ALA A 308 20.97 2.88 -12.50
C ALA A 308 21.96 4.01 -12.76
N SER A 309 23.24 3.79 -12.45
CA SER A 309 24.29 4.74 -12.80
C SER A 309 24.36 4.85 -14.34
N GLY A 310 23.76 5.89 -14.90
CA GLY A 310 23.51 6.03 -16.34
C GLY A 310 22.06 6.35 -16.71
N ASP A 311 21.12 6.18 -15.79
CA ASP A 311 19.69 6.52 -15.93
C ASP A 311 19.42 8.02 -15.73
N TRP A 312 20.39 8.87 -16.04
CA TRP A 312 20.19 10.30 -15.93
C TRP A 312 19.15 10.74 -16.95
N PRO A 313 18.16 11.52 -16.51
CA PRO A 313 17.25 12.24 -17.38
C PRO A 313 17.92 12.76 -18.65
N VAL A 314 17.56 12.18 -19.81
CA VAL A 314 17.95 12.77 -21.09
C VAL A 314 16.84 13.72 -21.49
N SER A 315 17.15 15.03 -21.46
CA SER A 315 16.25 16.06 -21.97
C SER A 315 15.85 15.77 -23.41
N VAL A 316 14.56 15.85 -23.70
CA VAL A 316 14.03 15.53 -25.03
C VAL A 316 13.87 16.80 -25.84
N THR A 317 14.49 16.83 -27.03
CA THR A 317 14.51 18.02 -27.90
C THR A 317 13.48 18.02 -29.02
N SER A 318 12.71 16.94 -29.16
CA SER A 318 11.64 16.84 -30.16
C SER A 318 10.54 15.88 -29.72
N PHE A 319 9.28 16.28 -29.92
CA PHE A 319 8.09 15.45 -29.77
C PHE A 319 7.23 15.52 -31.03
N PRO A 320 6.34 14.54 -31.28
CA PRO A 320 5.21 14.76 -32.19
C PRO A 320 4.39 15.96 -31.73
N ASN A 321 3.92 16.76 -32.68
CA ASN A 321 3.10 17.94 -32.42
C ASN A 321 1.77 17.58 -31.76
N TYR A 322 1.17 16.45 -32.12
CA TYR A 322 -0.12 15.98 -31.60
C TYR A 322 0.01 14.58 -31.02
N THR A 323 -0.35 14.44 -29.74
CA THR A 323 -0.14 13.21 -28.98
C THR A 323 -1.29 12.94 -28.02
N ASN A 324 -1.60 11.66 -27.82
CA ASN A 324 -2.22 11.24 -26.57
C ASN A 324 -1.11 11.00 -25.54
N ILE A 325 -1.42 11.21 -24.26
CA ILE A 325 -0.49 10.92 -23.18
C ILE A 325 -1.10 9.81 -22.35
N ARG A 326 -0.32 8.76 -22.07
CA ARG A 326 -0.74 7.62 -21.27
C ARG A 326 0.10 7.52 -20.01
N GLN A 327 -0.57 7.41 -18.87
CA GLN A 327 0.07 7.23 -17.58
C GLN A 327 0.45 5.76 -17.40
N VAL A 328 1.70 5.48 -17.01
CA VAL A 328 2.27 4.12 -17.08
C VAL A 328 1.70 3.19 -16.00
N SER A 329 1.54 3.62 -14.75
CA SER A 329 1.08 2.71 -13.70
C SER A 329 -0.40 2.31 -13.81
N SER A 330 -1.27 3.23 -14.19
CA SER A 330 -2.72 3.00 -14.38
C SER A 330 -3.07 2.49 -15.77
N GLN A 331 -2.14 2.57 -16.72
CA GLN A 331 -2.35 2.22 -18.14
C GLN A 331 -3.43 3.08 -18.82
N ASN A 332 -3.91 4.15 -18.17
CA ASN A 332 -4.94 5.05 -18.67
C ASN A 332 -4.36 6.26 -19.40
N TYR A 333 -5.08 6.73 -20.41
CA TYR A 333 -4.86 7.98 -21.10
C TYR A 333 -5.33 9.16 -20.27
N LEU A 334 -4.58 10.27 -20.40
CA LEU A 334 -4.92 11.55 -19.79
C LEU A 334 -6.13 12.15 -20.51
N THR A 335 -7.07 12.68 -19.75
CA THR A 335 -8.22 13.46 -20.20
C THR A 335 -8.39 14.71 -19.34
N ILE A 336 -9.41 15.51 -19.66
CA ILE A 336 -9.72 16.76 -18.99
C ILE A 336 -11.14 16.67 -18.48
N ASP A 337 -11.33 16.92 -17.18
CA ASP A 337 -12.65 17.26 -16.66
C ASP A 337 -12.96 18.70 -17.06
N THR A 338 -13.77 18.89 -18.10
CA THR A 338 -14.13 20.20 -18.64
C THR A 338 -14.91 21.08 -17.65
N THR A 339 -15.44 20.52 -16.56
CA THR A 339 -16.14 21.28 -15.52
C THR A 339 -15.16 21.99 -14.60
N THR A 340 -14.06 21.30 -14.25
CA THR A 340 -13.07 21.78 -13.28
C THR A 340 -11.77 22.24 -13.93
N GLY A 341 -11.55 21.88 -15.19
CA GLY A 341 -10.27 22.01 -15.88
C GLY A 341 -9.23 20.98 -15.44
N THR A 342 -9.56 20.01 -14.58
CA THR A 342 -8.56 19.09 -14.01
C THR A 342 -8.07 18.05 -15.02
N VAL A 343 -6.76 17.80 -15.05
CA VAL A 343 -6.16 16.69 -15.82
C VAL A 343 -6.27 15.38 -15.04
N LEU A 344 -6.83 14.35 -15.69
CA LEU A 344 -7.12 13.04 -15.09
C LEU A 344 -6.53 11.90 -15.92
N ALA A 345 -5.98 10.85 -15.30
CA ALA A 345 -5.57 9.61 -15.96
C ALA A 345 -6.63 8.51 -15.77
N ASN A 346 -7.75 8.63 -16.49
CA ASN A 346 -8.98 7.86 -16.23
C ASN A 346 -9.56 7.13 -17.45
N GLN A 347 -8.94 7.25 -18.62
CA GLN A 347 -9.48 6.68 -19.86
C GLN A 347 -8.70 5.44 -20.30
N PRO A 348 -9.28 4.24 -20.40
CA PRO A 348 -8.53 3.03 -20.74
C PRO A 348 -8.12 2.93 -22.22
N ASP A 349 -8.85 3.62 -23.11
CA ASP A 349 -8.66 3.57 -24.56
C ASP A 349 -8.24 4.93 -25.14
N VAL A 350 -7.61 4.90 -26.31
CA VAL A 350 -7.22 6.12 -27.04
C VAL A 350 -8.44 7.00 -27.29
N ASN A 351 -8.43 8.21 -26.75
CA ASN A 351 -9.49 9.19 -26.92
C ASN A 351 -9.04 10.28 -27.90
N GLN A 352 -9.69 10.34 -29.07
CA GLN A 352 -9.41 11.36 -30.09
C GLN A 352 -9.82 12.78 -29.67
N ALA A 353 -10.54 12.96 -28.56
CA ALA A 353 -10.82 14.25 -27.96
C ALA A 353 -9.79 14.67 -26.89
N ALA A 354 -9.01 13.73 -26.34
CA ALA A 354 -8.01 14.01 -25.31
C ALA A 354 -6.60 14.15 -25.94
N VAL A 355 -6.51 15.10 -26.87
CA VAL A 355 -5.33 15.33 -27.69
C VAL A 355 -4.55 16.51 -27.13
N PHE A 356 -3.28 16.26 -26.84
CA PHE A 356 -2.35 17.28 -26.40
C PHE A 356 -1.49 17.73 -27.57
N ILE A 357 -1.32 19.04 -27.66
CA ILE A 357 -0.40 19.71 -28.56
C ILE A 357 0.89 19.97 -27.79
N MET A 358 2.02 19.51 -28.32
CA MET A 358 3.34 19.73 -27.75
C MET A 358 3.90 21.06 -28.26
N VAL A 359 3.96 22.08 -27.39
CA VAL A 359 4.52 23.39 -27.72
C VAL A 359 5.95 23.46 -27.18
N GLN A 360 6.92 23.67 -28.06
CA GLN A 360 8.32 23.76 -27.68
C GLN A 360 8.69 25.20 -27.31
N ASN A 361 9.09 25.42 -26.06
CA ASN A 361 9.47 26.74 -25.56
C ASN A 361 11.00 26.94 -25.65
N SER A 362 11.76 25.87 -25.43
CA SER A 362 13.22 25.81 -25.61
C SER A 362 13.66 24.38 -25.94
N ALA A 363 14.98 24.12 -25.99
CA ALA A 363 15.51 22.80 -26.32
C ALA A 363 14.97 21.68 -25.41
N ASP A 364 14.69 21.94 -24.14
CA ASP A 364 14.24 20.95 -23.16
C ASP A 364 13.04 21.39 -22.31
N ASN A 365 12.38 22.47 -22.71
CA ASN A 365 11.21 23.02 -22.06
C ASN A 365 10.01 22.99 -23.02
N TRP A 366 8.93 22.39 -22.53
CA TRP A 366 7.74 22.11 -23.28
C TRP A 366 6.50 22.57 -22.51
N SER A 367 5.50 23.01 -23.26
CA SER A 367 4.16 23.24 -22.75
C SER A 367 3.19 22.26 -23.41
N LEU A 368 2.23 21.79 -22.62
CA LEU A 368 1.16 20.91 -23.09
C LEU A 368 -0.09 21.77 -23.27
N ARG A 369 -0.56 21.89 -24.51
CA ARG A 369 -1.79 22.60 -24.82
C ARG A 369 -2.89 21.61 -25.17
N ASP A 370 -4.07 21.78 -24.60
CA ASP A 370 -5.22 20.98 -25.00
C ASP A 370 -5.71 21.40 -26.39
N ASN A 371 -5.91 20.42 -27.27
CA ASN A 371 -6.39 20.68 -28.63
C ASN A 371 -7.86 21.15 -28.66
N ALA A 372 -8.68 20.78 -27.68
CA ALA A 372 -10.10 21.12 -27.68
C ALA A 372 -10.37 22.54 -27.17
N THR A 373 -9.67 22.96 -26.12
CA THR A 373 -9.88 24.24 -25.42
C THR A 373 -8.85 25.31 -25.77
N ASP A 374 -7.73 24.95 -26.40
CA ASP A 374 -6.59 25.86 -26.67
C ASP A 374 -5.98 26.45 -25.38
N LEU A 375 -6.18 25.78 -24.24
CA LEU A 375 -5.63 26.14 -22.93
C LEU A 375 -4.44 25.25 -22.57
N TYR A 376 -3.54 25.78 -21.76
CA TYR A 376 -2.31 25.12 -21.33
C TYR A 376 -2.51 24.39 -20.00
N VAL A 377 -1.86 23.23 -19.89
CA VAL A 377 -1.68 22.49 -18.64
C VAL A 377 -0.80 23.31 -17.69
N CYS A 378 -1.28 23.53 -16.47
CA CYS A 378 -0.70 24.39 -15.45
C CYS A 378 -0.45 23.60 -14.17
N ALA A 379 0.77 23.69 -13.63
CA ALA A 379 1.16 23.19 -12.31
C ALA A 379 0.82 24.21 -11.22
N ASP A 380 -0.48 24.48 -11.07
CA ASP A 380 -1.01 25.55 -10.23
C ASP A 380 -0.62 25.40 -8.75
N ASN A 381 -0.60 26.52 -8.02
CA ASN A 381 -0.28 26.58 -6.58
C ASN A 381 1.05 25.85 -6.23
N ALA A 382 2.08 26.08 -7.04
CA ALA A 382 3.40 25.44 -6.93
C ALA A 382 3.34 23.90 -6.86
N GLY A 383 2.39 23.27 -7.57
CA GLY A 383 2.18 21.82 -7.60
C GLY A 383 1.48 21.23 -6.37
N SER A 384 0.94 22.07 -5.48
CA SER A 384 0.09 21.64 -4.35
C SER A 384 -1.35 21.36 -4.79
N SER A 385 -1.73 21.83 -5.99
CA SER A 385 -3.01 21.55 -6.63
C SER A 385 -2.83 20.53 -7.77
N PRO A 386 -3.92 19.81 -8.16
CA PRO A 386 -3.93 19.05 -9.41
C PRO A 386 -3.51 19.91 -10.60
N LEU A 387 -2.92 19.27 -11.61
CA LEU A 387 -2.70 19.91 -12.90
C LEU A 387 -4.04 20.36 -13.47
N LEU A 388 -4.11 21.62 -13.87
CA LEU A 388 -5.30 22.26 -14.44
C LEU A 388 -5.04 22.66 -15.88
N ILE A 389 -6.07 22.70 -16.71
CA ILE A 389 -6.06 23.30 -18.04
C ILE A 389 -6.93 24.54 -17.96
N ASN A 390 -6.28 25.66 -17.64
CA ASN A 390 -6.98 26.89 -17.27
C ASN A 390 -6.30 28.18 -17.77
N ARG A 391 -5.13 28.11 -18.43
CA ARG A 391 -4.41 29.30 -18.91
C ARG A 391 -4.43 29.42 -20.43
N PRO A 392 -4.69 30.62 -21.01
CA PRO A 392 -4.69 30.82 -22.47
C PRO A 392 -3.30 31.02 -23.07
N TRP A 393 -2.26 31.08 -22.24
CA TRP A 393 -0.85 31.27 -22.60
C TRP A 393 0.03 30.51 -21.61
N HIS A 394 1.30 30.33 -21.93
CA HIS A 394 2.25 29.62 -21.06
C HIS A 394 3.29 30.55 -20.42
N GLN A 395 3.49 30.41 -19.12
CA GLN A 395 4.58 30.98 -18.31
C GLN A 395 5.19 29.87 -17.46
N LEU A 396 5.85 30.20 -16.34
CA LEU A 396 6.62 29.24 -15.53
C LEU A 396 5.78 28.03 -15.07
N TRP A 397 4.50 28.24 -14.73
CA TRP A 397 3.62 27.17 -14.26
C TRP A 397 3.11 26.24 -15.36
N GLU A 398 3.08 26.69 -16.62
CA GLU A 398 2.61 25.92 -17.78
C GLU A 398 3.75 25.20 -18.53
N GLN A 399 4.95 25.27 -17.97
CA GLN A 399 6.18 24.77 -18.57
C GLN A 399 6.66 23.52 -17.85
N PHE A 400 7.17 22.57 -18.62
CA PHE A 400 7.66 21.29 -18.13
C PHE A 400 8.98 20.92 -18.82
N ASN A 401 9.95 20.48 -18.03
CA ASN A 401 11.07 19.73 -18.57
C ASN A 401 10.65 18.28 -18.77
N ILE A 402 10.67 17.83 -20.03
CA ILE A 402 10.31 16.46 -20.39
C ILE A 402 11.58 15.65 -20.65
N THR A 403 11.63 14.51 -19.98
CA THR A 403 12.81 13.66 -19.87
C THR A 403 12.51 12.28 -20.38
N LEU A 404 13.38 11.71 -21.23
CA LEU A 404 13.37 10.28 -21.54
C LEU A 404 14.09 9.51 -20.43
N LEU A 405 13.43 8.48 -19.92
CA LEU A 405 13.91 7.59 -18.86
C LEU A 405 14.49 6.31 -19.47
N SER A 406 15.30 5.59 -18.70
CA SER A 406 15.88 4.31 -19.10
C SER A 406 14.84 3.20 -19.34
N SER A 407 13.63 3.36 -18.79
CA SER A 407 12.48 2.50 -19.08
C SER A 407 11.94 2.66 -20.51
N GLY A 408 12.37 3.69 -21.24
CA GLY A 408 11.77 4.11 -22.51
C GLY A 408 10.50 4.96 -22.37
N ASN A 409 10.07 5.23 -21.14
CA ASN A 409 8.99 6.16 -20.84
C ASN A 409 9.54 7.57 -20.53
N TYR A 410 8.64 8.51 -20.30
CA TYR A 410 8.98 9.91 -20.08
C TYR A 410 8.58 10.38 -18.68
N GLY A 411 9.43 11.19 -18.05
CA GLY A 411 9.08 11.97 -16.87
C GLY A 411 8.74 13.41 -17.25
N LEU A 412 7.77 14.01 -16.58
CA LEU A 412 7.44 15.44 -16.71
C LEU A 412 7.80 16.15 -15.41
N ARG A 413 8.69 17.14 -15.47
CA ARG A 413 9.09 17.95 -14.32
C ARG A 413 8.57 19.36 -14.50
N ALA A 414 7.72 19.85 -13.61
CA ALA A 414 7.21 21.22 -13.68
C ALA A 414 8.37 22.22 -13.53
N TYR A 415 8.38 23.23 -14.40
CA TYR A 415 9.51 24.14 -14.56
C TYR A 415 9.65 25.09 -13.37
N ASP A 416 8.54 25.63 -12.87
CA ASP A 416 8.50 26.54 -11.72
C ASP A 416 9.01 25.91 -10.41
N ASN A 417 8.45 24.76 -10.02
CA ASN A 417 8.72 24.17 -8.70
C ASN A 417 9.79 23.07 -8.73
N GLY A 418 10.23 22.63 -9.91
CA GLY A 418 11.23 21.58 -10.09
C GLY A 418 10.81 20.20 -9.58
N LYS A 419 9.51 19.89 -9.49
CA LYS A 419 8.97 18.61 -9.04
C LYS A 419 8.37 17.80 -10.19
N TRP A 420 8.34 16.49 -10.04
CA TRP A 420 7.79 15.57 -11.05
C TRP A 420 6.28 15.42 -10.93
N VAL A 421 5.63 15.37 -12.09
CA VAL A 421 4.21 15.08 -12.23
C VAL A 421 3.98 13.61 -11.90
N THR A 422 3.04 13.38 -10.98
CA THR A 422 2.80 12.07 -10.38
C THR A 422 1.31 11.78 -10.32
N LEU A 423 0.92 10.56 -10.67
CA LEU A 423 -0.45 10.08 -10.52
C LEU A 423 -0.84 9.91 -9.05
N GLN A 424 -1.98 10.50 -8.71
CA GLN A 424 -2.61 10.38 -7.42
C GLN A 424 -3.77 9.38 -7.45
N ALA A 425 -4.22 9.09 -6.24
CA ALA A 425 -5.42 8.36 -5.88
C ALA A 425 -6.59 8.38 -6.84
N ASN A 426 -7.04 9.60 -6.99
CA ASN A 426 -8.31 10.00 -7.52
C ASN A 426 -8.15 10.23 -9.02
N GLN A 427 -7.12 9.63 -9.60
CA GLN A 427 -6.73 9.72 -10.99
C GLN A 427 -6.22 11.11 -11.40
N GLN A 428 -6.05 12.05 -10.46
CA GLN A 428 -5.47 13.37 -10.73
C GLN A 428 -3.95 13.29 -10.85
N LEU A 429 -3.37 14.25 -11.57
CA LEU A 429 -1.92 14.42 -11.65
C LEU A 429 -1.50 15.63 -10.81
N LEU A 430 -0.45 15.48 -9.98
CA LEU A 430 0.13 16.57 -9.18
C LEU A 430 1.63 16.69 -9.46
N ALA A 431 2.15 17.91 -9.53
CA ALA A 431 3.59 18.16 -9.64
C ALA A 431 4.25 18.22 -8.26
N ASN A 432 4.32 17.07 -7.57
CA ASN A 432 4.69 17.01 -6.15
C ASN A 432 5.84 16.03 -5.80
N GLU A 433 6.28 15.17 -6.72
CA GLU A 433 7.34 14.19 -6.44
C GLU A 433 8.74 14.80 -6.57
N THR A 434 9.63 14.47 -5.64
CA THR A 434 11.01 14.95 -5.59
C THR A 434 12.00 13.81 -5.86
N GLY A 435 13.22 14.16 -6.24
CA GLY A 435 14.29 13.20 -6.55
C GLY A 435 14.45 12.93 -8.05
N ASN A 436 15.44 12.10 -8.40
CA ASN A 436 15.77 11.81 -9.80
C ASN A 436 15.39 10.38 -10.23
N CYS A 437 14.88 9.57 -9.31
CA CYS A 437 14.50 8.19 -9.57
C CYS A 437 12.99 8.06 -9.50
N LEU A 438 12.35 8.01 -10.66
CA LEU A 438 10.89 8.04 -10.76
C LEU A 438 10.30 6.65 -10.53
N GLN A 439 9.15 6.64 -9.87
CA GLN A 439 8.27 5.48 -9.82
C GLN A 439 7.41 5.44 -11.10
N THR A 440 6.86 4.29 -11.47
CA THR A 440 5.99 4.15 -12.65
C THR A 440 4.77 5.08 -12.61
N ARG A 441 4.34 5.51 -11.43
CA ARG A 441 3.27 6.51 -11.26
C ARG A 441 3.62 7.91 -11.79
N SER A 442 4.90 8.17 -12.01
CA SER A 442 5.48 9.42 -12.52
C SER A 442 6.05 9.24 -13.94
N GLU A 443 5.83 8.06 -14.55
CA GLU A 443 6.23 7.75 -15.92
C GLU A 443 5.03 7.87 -16.87
N PHE A 444 5.28 8.40 -18.07
CA PHE A 444 4.28 8.68 -19.09
C PHE A 444 4.73 8.21 -20.47
N GLN A 445 3.79 7.85 -21.32
CA GLN A 445 4.02 7.52 -22.72
C GLN A 445 3.37 8.59 -23.60
N PHE A 446 4.16 9.20 -24.48
CA PHE A 446 3.67 10.11 -25.51
C PHE A 446 3.41 9.30 -26.78
N LEU A 447 2.14 9.15 -27.13
CA LEU A 447 1.68 8.32 -28.23
C LEU A 447 1.25 9.23 -29.39
N PRO A 448 2.05 9.32 -30.47
CA PRO A 448 1.74 10.17 -31.61
C PRO A 448 0.39 9.80 -32.22
N ILE A 449 -0.41 10.81 -32.59
CA ILE A 449 -1.68 10.56 -33.25
C ILE A 449 -1.44 10.25 -34.73
N PRO A 450 -1.86 9.07 -35.24
CA PRO A 450 -1.70 8.74 -36.65
C PRO A 450 -2.34 9.81 -37.55
N GLY A 451 -1.58 10.35 -38.50
CA GLY A 451 -2.02 11.40 -39.42
C GLY A 451 -1.97 12.83 -38.89
N LEU A 452 -1.81 13.04 -37.58
CA LEU A 452 -1.68 14.37 -36.97
C LEU A 452 -0.33 14.63 -36.30
N ALA A 453 0.48 13.59 -36.05
CA ALA A 453 1.74 13.69 -35.32
C ALA A 453 2.68 14.81 -35.79
N ASN A 454 2.70 15.14 -37.09
CA ASN A 454 3.55 16.19 -37.66
C ASN A 454 2.73 17.35 -38.26
N ALA A 455 1.43 17.43 -37.97
CA ALA A 455 0.59 18.53 -38.44
C ALA A 455 1.08 19.86 -37.86
N THR A 456 1.02 20.93 -38.65
CA THR A 456 1.45 22.26 -38.21
C THR A 456 0.64 22.72 -37.01
N ILE A 457 1.33 23.15 -35.95
CA ILE A 457 0.70 23.73 -34.77
C ILE A 457 0.11 25.09 -35.15
N PRO A 458 -1.18 25.38 -34.87
CA PRO A 458 -1.75 26.71 -35.03
C PRO A 458 -0.94 27.74 -34.26
N ALA A 459 -0.60 28.85 -34.93
CA ALA A 459 0.10 29.97 -34.30
C ALA A 459 -0.68 30.43 -33.08
N GLU A 460 0.03 30.71 -31.99
CA GLU A 460 -0.58 31.24 -30.78
C GLU A 460 -1.16 32.63 -31.05
N ASP A 461 -2.33 32.88 -30.48
CA ASP A 461 -2.95 34.20 -30.53
C ASP A 461 -2.17 35.15 -29.62
N SER A 462 -1.31 35.97 -30.23
CA SER A 462 -0.48 36.96 -29.54
C SER A 462 -1.29 37.99 -28.76
N THR A 463 -2.59 38.14 -29.03
CA THR A 463 -3.47 39.07 -28.30
C THR A 463 -3.93 38.51 -26.96
N LYS A 464 -3.80 37.20 -26.73
CA LYS A 464 -4.06 36.58 -25.44
C LYS A 464 -2.97 36.90 -24.42
N TYR A 465 -1.74 37.17 -24.87
CA TYR A 465 -0.67 37.55 -23.96
C TYR A 465 -0.94 38.93 -23.33
N PRO A 466 -0.81 39.08 -22.00
CA PRO A 466 -1.05 40.37 -21.36
C PRO A 466 -0.10 41.44 -21.90
N SER A 467 -0.65 42.55 -22.41
CA SER A 467 0.12 43.75 -22.75
C SER A 467 0.53 44.45 -21.45
N TYR A 468 1.84 44.56 -21.17
CA TYR A 468 2.31 45.19 -19.94
C TYR A 468 2.01 46.70 -19.91
N VAL A 469 1.20 47.13 -18.94
CA VAL A 469 1.28 48.47 -18.35
C VAL A 469 1.70 48.24 -16.91
N SER A 470 2.92 48.64 -16.56
CA SER A 470 3.46 48.51 -15.20
C SER A 470 2.61 49.30 -14.20
N GLN A 471 1.65 48.65 -13.55
CA GLN A 471 1.09 49.13 -12.28
C GLN A 471 1.47 48.11 -11.21
N GLY A 472 2.33 48.54 -10.29
CA GLY A 472 2.96 47.70 -9.28
C GLY A 472 1.95 47.03 -8.35
N ASN A 473 1.61 45.78 -8.65
CA ASN A 473 0.98 44.86 -7.74
C ASN A 473 1.96 43.71 -7.43
N PRO A 474 2.51 43.62 -6.21
CA PRO A 474 3.61 42.72 -5.87
C PRO A 474 3.21 41.23 -5.69
N ALA A 475 2.09 40.80 -6.26
CA ALA A 475 1.62 39.41 -6.22
C ALA A 475 1.57 38.75 -7.61
N ASP A 476 1.96 39.46 -8.68
CA ASP A 476 1.81 39.05 -10.08
C ASP A 476 3.09 39.31 -10.91
N ASP A 477 4.25 39.37 -10.25
CA ASP A 477 5.46 39.98 -10.81
C ASP A 477 6.49 39.00 -11.43
N ASP A 478 6.01 37.96 -12.12
CA ASP A 478 6.86 36.99 -12.85
C ASP A 478 6.52 36.90 -14.35
N VAL A 479 6.41 38.06 -15.02
CA VAL A 479 6.19 38.10 -16.47
C VAL A 479 7.42 38.63 -17.19
N TYR A 480 8.09 37.76 -17.96
CA TYR A 480 8.98 38.17 -19.03
C TYR A 480 8.27 37.98 -20.37
N SER A 481 8.16 39.05 -21.15
CA SER A 481 7.64 38.96 -22.52
C SER A 481 8.62 38.19 -23.43
N PRO A 482 8.14 37.53 -24.50
CA PRO A 482 9.00 36.83 -25.46
C PRO A 482 10.11 37.71 -26.06
N GLU A 483 9.87 39.02 -26.19
CA GLU A 483 10.84 39.99 -26.69
C GLU A 483 12.02 40.22 -25.72
N ILE A 484 11.77 40.19 -24.41
CA ILE A 484 12.82 40.31 -23.38
C ILE A 484 13.63 39.02 -23.30
N MET A 485 12.99 37.85 -23.42
CA MET A 485 13.68 36.55 -23.48
C MET A 485 14.55 36.43 -24.75
N ALA A 486 14.07 36.92 -25.89
CA ALA A 486 14.85 36.99 -27.13
C ALA A 486 16.02 37.98 -27.03
N ALA A 487 15.86 39.11 -26.33
CA ALA A 487 16.93 40.07 -26.08
C ALA A 487 18.00 39.53 -25.10
N MET A 488 17.63 38.71 -24.13
CA MET A 488 18.59 38.03 -23.23
C MET A 488 19.41 36.96 -23.96
N ALA A 489 18.79 36.23 -24.89
CA ALA A 489 19.48 35.25 -25.74
C ALA A 489 20.45 35.89 -26.75
N GLN A 490 20.11 37.06 -27.31
CA GLN A 490 20.98 37.79 -28.25
C GLN A 490 22.19 38.45 -27.59
N ASN A 491 22.13 38.76 -26.28
CA ASN A 491 23.22 39.41 -25.54
C ASN A 491 24.20 38.44 -24.85
N GLY A 492 24.15 37.14 -25.15
CA GLY A 492 25.16 36.18 -24.69
C GLY A 492 25.15 35.89 -23.17
N MET A 493 24.09 36.23 -22.44
CA MET A 493 23.90 35.82 -21.04
C MET A 493 23.31 34.40 -20.93
N ALA A 494 23.77 33.51 -21.80
CA ALA A 494 23.39 32.10 -21.82
C ALA A 494 24.64 31.24 -21.64
N ASN A 495 25.12 31.07 -20.40
CA ASN A 495 25.68 29.79 -19.92
C ASN A 495 26.03 29.84 -18.41
N THR A 496 25.67 28.81 -17.65
CA THR A 496 26.66 27.87 -17.10
C THR A 496 25.96 26.64 -16.49
N THR A 497 25.86 25.58 -17.28
CA THR A 497 26.00 24.21 -16.79
C THR A 497 27.36 24.03 -16.12
N SER A 498 27.41 23.70 -14.82
CA SER A 498 28.34 22.71 -14.21
C SER A 498 28.36 22.78 -12.67
N VAL A 499 27.70 21.84 -11.99
CA VAL A 499 28.20 21.32 -10.71
C VAL A 499 28.05 19.80 -10.73
N SER A 500 29.04 19.14 -11.31
CA SER A 500 29.31 17.72 -11.11
C SER A 500 30.81 17.58 -10.93
N SER A 501 31.21 16.91 -9.85
CA SER A 501 32.58 16.59 -9.43
C SER A 501 33.41 17.71 -8.76
N MET A 502 33.39 17.74 -7.42
CA MET A 502 34.62 18.03 -6.67
C MET A 502 35.38 16.72 -6.49
N GLN A 503 36.27 16.40 -7.44
CA GLN A 503 37.40 15.52 -7.16
C GLN A 503 38.53 16.36 -6.55
N ARG A 504 39.03 15.89 -5.41
CA ARG A 504 40.27 16.34 -4.76
C ARG A 504 41.43 16.24 -5.76
N SER A 505 42.11 17.35 -6.06
CA SER A 505 43.55 17.27 -6.40
C SER A 505 44.28 18.55 -6.03
N THR A 506 45.51 18.34 -5.59
CA THR A 506 46.41 19.23 -4.86
C THR A 506 47.30 20.07 -5.79
N ASN A 507 47.65 21.28 -5.34
CA ASN A 507 48.87 22.05 -5.64
C ASN A 507 49.30 22.25 -7.10
N SER A 508 49.29 23.50 -7.58
CA SER A 508 50.52 24.24 -7.93
C SER A 508 50.18 25.63 -8.52
N LEU A 509 50.85 26.66 -7.98
CA LEU A 509 50.93 28.00 -8.55
C LEU A 509 51.71 27.98 -9.87
N SER A 510 51.27 28.75 -10.86
CA SER A 510 52.13 29.45 -11.83
C SER A 510 51.37 30.57 -12.56
N SER A 511 52.02 31.73 -12.60
CA SER A 511 51.65 33.08 -13.03
C SER A 511 51.18 33.28 -14.48
N TYR A 512 50.22 34.19 -14.69
CA TYR A 512 50.22 35.16 -15.80
C TYR A 512 49.60 36.51 -15.36
N THR A 513 50.42 37.56 -15.43
CA THR A 513 50.10 39.02 -15.42
C THR A 513 49.55 39.43 -16.79
N THR A 514 48.70 40.45 -17.06
CA THR A 514 48.12 41.62 -16.37
C THR A 514 47.06 42.21 -17.33
N SER A 515 45.94 42.76 -16.83
CA SER A 515 45.53 44.18 -17.07
C SER A 515 44.08 44.45 -16.65
N SER A 516 43.94 45.40 -15.72
CA SER A 516 42.81 46.31 -15.47
C SER A 516 41.41 45.77 -15.13
N SER A 517 40.85 46.40 -14.08
CA SER A 517 39.50 46.33 -13.51
C SER A 517 39.15 45.08 -12.69
N SER A 518 39.13 45.32 -11.38
CA SER A 518 38.70 44.48 -10.28
C SER A 518 37.23 44.03 -10.40
N SER A 519 36.99 42.73 -10.53
CA SER A 519 35.70 42.10 -10.23
C SER A 519 35.83 41.30 -8.93
N THR A 520 35.44 41.90 -7.81
CA THR A 520 35.07 41.14 -6.61
C THR A 520 33.70 40.49 -6.86
N MET A 521 33.67 39.17 -7.04
CA MET A 521 32.45 38.39 -6.93
C MET A 521 31.99 38.39 -5.46
N ARG A 522 30.98 39.21 -5.15
CA ARG A 522 30.20 39.07 -3.92
C ARG A 522 29.09 38.05 -4.18
N PHE A 523 29.12 36.92 -3.48
CA PHE A 523 27.93 36.09 -3.30
C PHE A 523 27.04 36.82 -2.28
N THR A 524 25.96 37.46 -2.76
CA THR A 524 24.86 37.90 -1.90
C THR A 524 23.84 36.77 -1.81
N PRO A 525 23.41 36.34 -0.60
CA PRO A 525 22.18 35.57 -0.47
C PRO A 525 20.98 36.43 -0.94
N SER A 526 19.97 35.78 -1.51
CA SER A 526 18.76 36.39 -2.09
C SER A 526 18.09 37.47 -1.20
N PRO A 527 17.37 38.44 -1.81
CA PRO A 527 17.14 39.74 -1.20
C PRO A 527 15.98 39.76 -0.21
N THR A 528 16.24 40.34 0.95
CA THR A 528 15.24 41.07 1.75
C THR A 528 15.17 42.49 1.18
N PHE A 529 13.97 42.95 0.80
CA PHE A 529 13.73 44.31 0.31
C PHE A 529 14.19 45.37 1.32
N ILE A 530 15.05 46.30 0.90
CA ILE A 530 15.24 47.60 1.56
C ILE A 530 15.02 48.69 0.52
N TRP A 531 14.06 49.56 0.83
CA TRP A 531 13.76 50.79 0.12
C TRP A 531 14.99 51.70 0.07
N THR A 532 15.38 52.16 -1.11
CA THR A 532 16.28 53.31 -1.24
C THR A 532 15.44 54.58 -1.21
N SER A 533 15.37 55.25 -0.05
CA SER A 533 15.32 56.71 -0.06
C SER A 533 16.75 57.24 -0.17
N SER A 534 16.89 58.33 -0.90
CA SER A 534 18.16 58.96 -1.25
C SER A 534 18.98 59.41 -0.04
N SER A 535 20.31 59.20 -0.15
CA SER A 535 21.43 59.88 0.51
C SER A 535 22.12 59.23 1.73
N LEU A 536 23.46 59.35 1.69
CA LEU A 536 24.52 59.19 2.70
C LEU A 536 25.29 57.86 2.87
N ASP A 537 26.55 57.95 2.42
CA ASP A 537 27.84 57.57 3.01
C ASP A 537 28.10 56.19 3.65
N ALA A 538 29.21 55.61 3.20
CA ALA A 538 29.77 54.33 3.59
C ALA A 538 30.34 54.34 5.02
N ALA A 539 29.93 53.35 5.83
CA ALA A 539 30.65 52.95 7.04
C ALA A 539 31.00 51.46 6.97
N VAL A 540 32.31 51.17 7.04
CA VAL A 540 32.86 49.82 7.15
C VAL A 540 32.79 49.39 8.61
N MET A 541 32.11 48.29 8.93
CA MET A 541 32.28 47.57 10.20
C MET A 541 32.96 46.23 9.96
N THR A 542 34.16 46.13 10.51
CA THR A 542 34.90 44.88 10.72
C THR A 542 34.59 44.35 12.12
N SER A 543 33.96 43.19 12.26
CA SER A 543 34.23 42.33 13.42
C SER A 543 33.95 40.86 13.11
N THR A 544 34.92 40.04 13.48
CA THR A 544 34.93 38.58 13.45
C THR A 544 34.37 38.06 14.77
N THR A 545 33.26 37.33 14.74
CA THR A 545 32.85 36.45 15.85
C THR A 545 32.24 35.16 15.32
N SER A 546 32.68 34.07 15.95
CA SER A 546 32.48 32.67 15.60
C SER A 546 31.01 32.25 15.66
N LEU A 547 30.51 31.55 14.62
CA LEU A 547 29.16 30.97 14.61
C LEU A 547 29.13 29.67 15.43
N SER A 548 28.41 29.67 16.55
CA SER A 548 27.94 28.45 17.23
C SER A 548 26.48 28.18 16.86
N LEU A 549 26.16 26.92 16.56
CA LEU A 549 24.83 26.46 16.11
C LEU A 549 23.72 26.83 17.12
N LEU A 550 22.65 27.45 16.62
CA LEU A 550 21.38 27.62 17.33
C LEU A 550 20.29 26.76 16.66
N THR A 551 19.46 26.11 17.47
CA THR A 551 18.30 25.28 17.05
C THR A 551 17.00 26.11 16.97
N PRO A 552 15.92 25.60 16.33
CA PRO A 552 14.84 26.42 15.76
C PRO A 552 13.87 27.16 16.71
N SER A 553 14.20 27.37 17.99
CA SER A 553 13.24 27.88 18.99
C SER A 553 13.64 29.14 19.75
N ASP A 554 14.72 29.83 19.37
CA ASP A 554 15.13 31.06 20.06
C ASP A 554 14.71 32.33 19.29
N SER A 555 13.89 33.18 19.92
CA SER A 555 13.56 34.52 19.43
C SER A 555 14.56 35.54 19.98
N LEU A 556 15.28 36.23 19.08
CA LEU A 556 16.26 37.26 19.43
C LEU A 556 15.60 38.65 19.34
N THR A 557 15.36 39.29 20.47
CA THR A 557 14.82 40.67 20.52
C THR A 557 15.99 41.65 20.53
N LEU A 558 16.17 42.42 19.46
CA LEU A 558 17.10 43.56 19.42
C LEU A 558 16.34 44.84 19.72
N SER A 559 16.60 45.44 20.89
CA SER A 559 16.13 46.78 21.26
C SER A 559 17.14 47.83 20.81
N TYR A 560 16.67 48.88 20.11
CA TYR A 560 17.46 50.04 19.71
C TYR A 560 17.15 51.22 20.65
N GLU A 561 18.17 51.77 21.32
CA GLU A 561 18.10 53.11 21.92
C GLU A 561 18.67 54.12 20.90
N ALA A 562 17.84 55.10 20.53
CA ALA A 562 18.28 56.22 19.70
C ALA A 562 18.88 57.30 20.60
N ASP A 563 20.20 57.48 20.56
CA ASP A 563 20.83 58.66 21.17
C ASP A 563 20.66 59.87 20.23
N SER A 564 20.05 60.92 20.75
CA SER A 564 19.72 62.13 20.04
C SER A 564 20.91 63.09 20.06
N THR A 565 21.59 63.31 18.93
CA THR A 565 22.23 64.61 18.66
C THR A 565 22.62 64.81 17.19
N SER A 566 22.05 65.89 16.64
CA SER A 566 22.57 66.80 15.60
C SER A 566 22.67 66.39 14.12
N ILE A 567 21.66 66.91 13.41
CA ILE A 567 21.58 67.54 12.06
C ILE A 567 21.78 66.65 10.84
#